data_AF-A0A7Y9WSH2-F1
#
_entry.id   AF-A0A7Y9WSH2-F1
#
_cell.length_a   1.000
_cell.length_b   1.000
_cell.length_c   1.000
_cell.angle_alpha   90.00
_cell.angle_beta   90.00
_cell.angle_gamma   90.00
#
_symmetry.space_group_name_H-M   'P 1'
#
loop_
_entity.id
_entity.type
_entity.pdbx_description
1 polymer ?
#
loop_
_entity_poly.entity_id
_entity_poly.type
_entity_poly.pdbx_seq_one_letter_code
_entity_poly.pdbx_strand_id
1 'polypeptide(L)'
;MLANPFVGVKVRGAPQATPFDTTRSLTEDEWLLIRAIANDLEPSRSWSAPAAQRLRFLLDFSYATGLRAHELMTATLGDITCAPRGEAWLRVTGKGAQEGKVALPPVATDALERSLVERGLPVTQARWTPHTLLIPNLATTGESPITPTRRRQITHRLFRTSPACSKPTGPRWPPKFGVPARTGCGIRMRRTRWIGA
;
A
#
# COMPACT_ATOMS: atom_id res chain seq x y z
N MET A 1 40.10 28.46 -2.67
CA MET A 1 38.66 28.55 -2.99
C MET A 1 38.34 27.48 -4.02
N LEU A 2 37.63 26.43 -3.63
CA LEU A 2 37.23 25.36 -4.55
C LEU A 2 35.91 25.79 -5.21
N ALA A 3 35.98 26.31 -6.44
CA ALA A 3 34.79 26.71 -7.19
C ALA A 3 33.98 25.47 -7.58
N ASN A 4 32.65 25.53 -7.41
CA ASN A 4 31.75 24.46 -7.83
C ASN A 4 31.85 24.28 -9.36
N PRO A 5 32.28 23.10 -9.87
CA PRO A 5 32.46 22.86 -11.31
C PRO A 5 31.13 22.86 -12.10
N PHE A 6 29.98 22.86 -11.42
CA PHE A 6 28.65 22.88 -12.05
C PHE A 6 28.00 24.27 -12.08
N VAL A 7 28.69 25.33 -11.64
CA VAL A 7 28.11 26.68 -11.53
C VAL A 7 27.66 27.29 -12.87
N GLY A 8 28.21 26.79 -13.99
CA GLY A 8 27.87 27.23 -15.35
C GLY A 8 26.83 26.37 -16.08
N VAL A 9 26.40 25.23 -15.51
CA VAL A 9 25.46 24.33 -16.18
C VAL A 9 24.03 24.80 -15.92
N LYS A 10 23.47 25.58 -16.85
CA LYS A 10 22.02 25.81 -16.90
C LYS A 10 21.34 24.50 -17.31
N VAL A 11 20.80 23.78 -16.33
CA VAL A 11 19.89 22.65 -16.60
C VAL A 11 18.70 23.23 -17.38
N ARG A 12 18.61 22.94 -18.68
CA ARG A 12 17.37 23.18 -19.44
C ARG A 12 16.26 22.48 -18.68
N GLY A 13 15.18 23.21 -18.41
CA GLY A 13 14.11 22.82 -17.50
C GLY A 13 13.85 21.32 -17.52
N ALA A 14 13.82 20.72 -16.32
CA ALA A 14 13.53 19.30 -16.16
C ALA A 14 12.38 18.92 -17.09
N PRO A 15 12.54 17.87 -17.93
CA PRO A 15 11.49 17.47 -18.85
C PRO A 15 10.19 17.37 -18.06
N GLN A 16 9.11 17.95 -18.60
CA GLN A 16 7.77 17.81 -18.01
C GLN A 16 7.58 16.34 -17.65
N ALA A 17 7.12 16.10 -16.42
CA ALA A 17 6.96 14.77 -15.86
C ALA A 17 6.35 13.85 -16.92
N THR A 18 7.12 12.86 -17.38
CA THR A 18 6.64 11.89 -18.37
C THR A 18 5.32 11.30 -17.84
N PRO A 19 4.26 11.23 -18.65
CA PRO A 19 3.01 10.60 -18.24
C PRO A 19 3.31 9.25 -17.60
N PHE A 20 2.66 8.95 -16.47
CA PHE A 20 2.83 7.64 -15.82
C PHE A 20 2.56 6.54 -16.84
N ASP A 21 3.49 5.58 -16.95
CA ASP A 21 3.35 4.43 -17.82
C ASP A 21 2.23 3.53 -17.31
N THR A 22 1.02 3.71 -17.86
CA THR A 22 -0.18 2.96 -17.52
C THR A 22 -0.12 1.51 -18.00
N THR A 23 0.85 1.14 -18.84
CA THR A 23 1.02 -0.27 -19.26
C THR A 23 1.46 -1.17 -18.11
N ARG A 24 1.90 -0.58 -16.99
CA ARG A 24 2.33 -1.28 -15.77
C ARG A 24 1.30 -1.22 -14.63
N SER A 25 0.10 -0.69 -14.87
CA SER A 25 -1.00 -0.73 -13.89
C SER A 25 -1.87 -1.97 -14.07
N LEU A 26 -2.36 -2.50 -12.96
CA LEU A 26 -3.35 -3.57 -12.96
C LEU A 26 -4.72 -3.00 -13.30
N THR A 27 -5.48 -3.72 -14.12
CA THR A 27 -6.91 -3.51 -14.29
C THR A 27 -7.67 -3.96 -13.03
N GLU A 28 -8.94 -3.56 -12.90
CA GLU A 28 -9.77 -3.95 -11.76
C GLU A 28 -9.92 -5.48 -11.65
N ASP A 29 -10.12 -6.17 -12.78
CA ASP A 29 -10.25 -7.63 -12.79
C ASP A 29 -8.93 -8.33 -12.39
N GLU A 30 -7.79 -7.83 -12.89
CA GLU A 30 -6.47 -8.32 -12.49
C GLU A 30 -6.21 -8.09 -11.00
N TRP A 31 -6.64 -6.96 -10.46
CA TRP A 31 -6.54 -6.65 -9.03
C TRP A 31 -7.40 -7.60 -8.18
N LEU A 32 -8.66 -7.81 -8.55
CA LEU A 32 -9.56 -8.74 -7.85
C LEU A 32 -9.00 -10.17 -7.86
N LEU A 33 -8.42 -10.61 -8.98
CA LEU A 33 -7.77 -11.91 -9.08
C LEU A 33 -6.56 -12.03 -8.14
N ILE A 34 -5.68 -11.02 -8.11
CA ILE A 34 -4.53 -11.00 -7.19
C ILE A 34 -4.99 -11.06 -5.74
N ARG A 35 -6.04 -10.32 -5.40
CA ARG A 35 -6.62 -10.31 -4.05
C ARG A 35 -7.24 -11.66 -3.69
N ALA A 36 -7.94 -12.31 -4.62
CA ALA A 36 -8.48 -13.65 -4.42
C ALA A 36 -7.36 -14.67 -4.17
N ILE A 37 -6.28 -14.64 -4.95
CA ILE A 37 -5.10 -15.50 -4.75
C ILE A 37 -4.46 -15.20 -3.39
N ALA A 38 -4.33 -13.94 -3.00
CA ALA A 38 -3.76 -13.54 -1.71
C ALA A 38 -4.59 -14.05 -0.52
N ASN A 39 -5.92 -14.10 -0.65
CA ASN A 39 -6.84 -14.66 0.34
C ASN A 39 -6.72 -16.19 0.46
N ASP A 40 -6.41 -16.86 -0.64
CA ASP A 40 -6.23 -18.31 -0.73
C ASP A 40 -4.78 -18.75 -0.41
N LEU A 41 -3.91 -17.84 0.04
CA LEU A 41 -2.56 -18.19 0.50
C LEU A 41 -2.61 -18.86 1.87
N GLU A 42 -2.96 -20.13 1.89
CA GLU A 42 -2.82 -21.03 3.03
C GLU A 42 -1.51 -21.85 2.96
N PRO A 43 -1.13 -22.62 4.01
CA PRO A 43 0.14 -23.38 4.06
C PRO A 43 0.40 -24.27 2.84
N SER A 44 -0.65 -24.65 2.11
CA SER A 44 -0.64 -25.40 0.85
C SER A 44 0.28 -24.82 -0.23
N ARG A 45 0.55 -23.51 -0.21
CA ARG A 45 1.33 -22.80 -1.24
C ARG A 45 2.72 -22.34 -0.80
N SER A 46 3.30 -22.95 0.25
CA SER A 46 4.62 -22.62 0.84
C SER A 46 4.70 -21.27 1.59
N TRP A 47 3.56 -20.71 2.00
CA TRP A 47 3.47 -19.51 2.84
C TRP A 47 3.09 -19.89 4.26
N SER A 48 3.76 -19.33 5.27
CA SER A 48 3.26 -19.42 6.65
C SER A 48 2.06 -18.49 6.82
N ALA A 49 1.15 -18.83 7.73
CA ALA A 49 -0.03 -18.01 8.00
C ALA A 49 0.31 -16.53 8.28
N PRO A 50 1.30 -16.18 9.15
CA PRO A 50 1.69 -14.79 9.36
C PRO A 50 2.25 -14.09 8.10
N ALA A 51 2.89 -14.84 7.21
CA ALA A 51 3.40 -14.29 5.95
C ALA A 51 2.28 -13.96 4.96
N ALA A 52 1.26 -14.80 4.88
CA ALA A 52 0.08 -14.57 4.06
C ALA A 52 -0.78 -13.40 4.61
N GLN A 53 -1.00 -13.36 5.93
CA GLN A 53 -1.71 -12.26 6.62
C GLN A 53 -1.05 -10.91 6.34
N ARG A 54 0.28 -10.82 6.54
CA ARG A 54 1.05 -9.61 6.25
C ARG A 54 0.95 -9.17 4.79
N LEU A 55 0.98 -10.11 3.85
CA LEU A 55 0.87 -9.81 2.43
C LEU A 55 -0.54 -9.27 2.09
N ARG A 56 -1.61 -9.89 2.61
CA ARG A 56 -2.98 -9.39 2.45
C ARG A 56 -3.14 -7.97 2.96
N PHE A 57 -2.66 -7.71 4.18
CA PHE A 57 -2.66 -6.36 4.75
C PHE A 57 -1.88 -5.38 3.88
N LEU A 58 -0.67 -5.74 3.44
CA LEU A 58 0.14 -4.89 2.58
C LEU A 58 -0.57 -4.52 1.27
N LEU A 59 -1.25 -5.48 0.64
CA LEU A 59 -2.01 -5.23 -0.60
C LEU A 59 -3.20 -4.31 -0.36
N ASP A 60 -4.11 -4.69 0.54
CA ASP A 60 -5.35 -3.94 0.77
C ASP A 60 -5.07 -2.52 1.29
N PHE A 61 -4.13 -2.38 2.24
CA PHE A 61 -3.80 -1.09 2.83
C PHE A 61 -3.05 -0.18 1.85
N SER A 62 -2.12 -0.72 1.04
CA SER A 62 -1.41 0.09 0.04
C SER A 62 -2.34 0.56 -1.09
N TYR A 63 -3.28 -0.28 -1.52
CA TYR A 63 -4.29 0.10 -2.51
C TYR A 63 -5.21 1.20 -1.97
N ALA A 64 -5.68 1.08 -0.73
CA ALA A 64 -6.61 2.03 -0.15
C ALA A 64 -5.99 3.41 0.16
N THR A 65 -4.70 3.46 0.50
CA THR A 65 -4.03 4.69 0.98
C THR A 65 -3.07 5.32 -0.05
N GLY A 66 -2.56 4.54 -1.01
CA GLY A 66 -1.60 5.01 -2.01
C GLY A 66 -0.23 5.45 -1.44
N LEU A 67 0.10 4.99 -0.22
CA LEU A 67 1.35 5.36 0.45
C LEU A 67 2.58 4.90 -0.32
N ARG A 68 3.66 5.69 -0.22
CA ARG A 68 4.95 5.24 -0.75
C ARG A 68 5.45 4.05 0.06
N ALA A 69 6.27 3.23 -0.59
CA ALA A 69 6.88 2.05 -0.01
C ALA A 69 7.45 2.28 1.40
N HIS A 70 8.31 3.29 1.54
CA HIS A 70 9.02 3.59 2.78
C HIS A 70 8.07 4.10 3.86
N GLU A 71 7.19 5.05 3.52
CA GLU A 71 6.16 5.59 4.44
C GLU A 71 5.34 4.46 5.06
N LEU A 72 4.89 3.50 4.24
CA LEU A 72 4.11 2.36 4.73
C LEU A 72 4.93 1.40 5.61
N MET A 73 6.20 1.15 5.27
CA MET A 73 7.04 0.21 6.02
C MET A 73 7.44 0.73 7.40
N THR A 74 7.57 2.04 7.56
CA THR A 74 7.94 2.68 8.83
C THR A 74 6.75 3.17 9.63
N ALA A 75 5.53 3.10 9.09
CA ALA A 75 4.33 3.55 9.78
C ALA A 75 4.06 2.73 11.05
N THR A 76 3.65 3.43 12.10
CA THR A 76 3.31 2.87 13.41
C THR A 76 1.86 3.14 13.78
N LEU A 77 1.33 2.43 14.77
CA LEU A 77 -0.01 2.70 15.31
C LEU A 77 -0.11 4.12 15.92
N GLY A 78 0.99 4.68 16.43
CA GLY A 78 1.06 6.05 16.95
C GLY A 78 1.04 7.13 15.88
N ASP A 79 1.17 6.77 14.60
CA ASP A 79 1.02 7.70 13.47
C ASP A 79 -0.43 7.88 13.05
N ILE A 80 -1.34 7.04 13.56
CA ILE A 80 -2.76 7.10 13.26
C ILE A 80 -3.45 8.04 14.26
N THR A 81 -4.14 9.04 13.74
CA THR A 81 -4.96 9.97 14.52
C THR A 81 -6.42 9.87 14.08
N CYS A 82 -7.32 9.83 15.04
CA CYS A 82 -8.76 9.82 14.79
C CYS A 82 -9.33 11.19 15.14
N ALA A 83 -10.00 11.80 14.17
CA ALA A 83 -10.76 13.03 14.39
C ALA A 83 -12.06 12.71 15.14
N PRO A 84 -12.63 13.68 15.88
CA PRO A 84 -13.89 13.50 16.61
C PRO A 84 -15.08 13.06 15.75
N ARG A 85 -15.01 13.32 14.44
CA ARG A 85 -16.05 12.96 13.46
C ARG A 85 -15.87 11.56 12.86
N GLY A 86 -14.94 10.76 13.38
CA GLY A 86 -14.65 9.41 12.90
C GLY A 86 -13.70 9.34 11.69
N GLU A 87 -13.21 10.48 11.21
CA GLU A 87 -12.20 10.51 10.15
C GLU A 87 -10.84 10.12 10.73
N ALA A 88 -10.23 9.06 10.20
CA ALA A 88 -8.89 8.65 10.58
C ALA A 88 -7.86 9.18 9.58
N TRP A 89 -6.68 9.54 10.09
CA TRP A 89 -5.57 10.07 9.32
C TRP A 89 -4.29 9.34 9.73
N LEU A 90 -3.43 9.09 8.76
CA LEU A 90 -2.07 8.62 8.99
C LEU A 90 -1.09 9.78 8.77
N ARG A 91 -0.30 10.09 9.79
CA ARG A 91 0.86 10.99 9.66
C ARG A 91 1.97 10.27 8.92
N VAL A 92 2.55 10.93 7.92
CA VAL A 92 3.64 10.38 7.11
C VAL A 92 4.79 11.37 7.06
N THR A 93 6.02 10.88 7.15
CA THR A 93 7.21 11.72 7.01
C THR A 93 7.86 11.43 5.67
N GLY A 94 7.74 12.38 4.74
CA GLY A 94 8.23 12.24 3.38
C GLY A 94 9.70 12.62 3.21
N LYS A 95 10.17 12.53 1.96
CA LYS A 95 11.52 13.00 1.57
C LYS A 95 11.69 14.48 1.94
N GLY A 96 12.76 14.80 2.66
CA GLY A 96 13.03 16.14 3.16
C GLY A 96 12.44 16.42 4.56
N ALA A 97 12.06 15.37 5.30
CA ALA A 97 11.48 15.45 6.65
C ALA A 97 10.18 16.27 6.72
N GLN A 98 9.48 16.42 5.59
CA GLN A 98 8.19 17.10 5.57
C GLN A 98 7.09 16.16 6.05
N GLU A 99 6.32 16.64 7.01
CA GLU A 99 5.13 15.95 7.50
C GLU A 99 3.98 16.08 6.49
N GLY A 100 3.40 14.95 6.13
CA GLY A 100 2.17 14.84 5.36
C GLY A 100 1.09 14.13 6.18
N LYS A 101 -0.16 14.26 5.70
CA LYS A 101 -1.31 13.53 6.25
C LYS A 101 -2.01 12.81 5.11
N VAL A 102 -2.31 11.53 5.33
CA VAL A 102 -3.06 10.68 4.40
C VAL A 102 -4.34 10.25 5.09
N ALA A 103 -5.49 10.43 4.41
CA ALA A 103 -6.76 9.96 4.94
C ALA A 103 -6.76 8.42 4.99
N LEU A 104 -7.32 7.86 6.06
CA LEU A 104 -7.58 6.43 6.19
C LEU A 104 -9.07 6.20 5.86
N PRO A 105 -9.39 5.81 4.61
CA PRO A 105 -10.76 5.47 4.24
C PRO A 105 -11.22 4.20 4.98
N PRO A 106 -12.54 3.94 5.06
CA PRO A 106 -13.07 2.75 5.73
C PRO A 106 -12.42 1.43 5.31
N VAL A 107 -12.14 1.27 4.01
CA VAL A 107 -11.45 0.08 3.46
C VAL A 107 -10.05 -0.11 4.06
N ALA A 108 -9.32 0.98 4.32
CA ALA A 108 -8.00 0.91 4.96
C ALA A 108 -8.12 0.55 6.45
N THR A 109 -9.14 1.09 7.13
CA THR A 109 -9.44 0.77 8.52
C THR A 109 -9.80 -0.70 8.69
N ASP A 110 -10.67 -1.25 7.83
CA ASP A 110 -11.03 -2.67 7.84
C ASP A 110 -9.80 -3.58 7.64
N ALA A 111 -8.89 -3.19 6.75
CA ALA A 111 -7.65 -3.92 6.54
C ALA A 111 -6.75 -3.86 7.78
N LEU A 112 -6.65 -2.69 8.43
CA LEU A 112 -5.90 -2.51 9.66
C LEU A 112 -6.47 -3.36 10.80
N GLU A 113 -7.77 -3.28 11.07
CA GLU A 113 -8.43 -4.04 12.14
C GLU A 113 -8.23 -5.55 11.94
N ARG A 114 -8.43 -6.04 10.72
CA ARG A 114 -8.15 -7.45 10.38
C ARG A 114 -6.72 -7.83 10.70
N SER A 115 -5.75 -7.00 10.32
CA SER A 115 -4.33 -7.25 10.60
C SER A 115 -4.01 -7.27 12.10
N LEU A 116 -4.69 -6.44 12.90
CA LEU A 116 -4.53 -6.40 14.36
C LEU A 116 -5.08 -7.68 14.98
N VAL A 117 -6.27 -8.11 14.59
CA VAL A 117 -6.87 -9.38 15.04
C VAL A 117 -5.98 -10.56 14.68
N GLU A 118 -5.50 -10.64 13.44
CA GLU A 118 -4.61 -11.70 12.97
C GLU A 118 -3.27 -11.74 13.74
N ARG A 119 -2.83 -10.60 14.28
CA ARG A 119 -1.64 -10.47 15.12
C ARG A 119 -1.91 -10.60 16.62
N GLY A 120 -3.16 -10.80 17.04
CA GLY A 120 -3.55 -10.82 18.46
C GLY A 120 -3.40 -9.47 19.17
N LEU A 121 -3.43 -8.37 18.43
CA LEU A 121 -3.32 -7.00 18.95
C LEU A 121 -4.70 -6.38 19.20
N PRO A 122 -4.81 -5.43 20.15
CA PRO A 122 -6.08 -4.75 20.39
C PRO A 122 -6.49 -3.90 19.19
N VAL A 123 -7.76 -3.98 18.79
CA VAL A 123 -8.35 -3.11 17.75
C VAL A 123 -8.69 -1.72 18.30
N THR A 124 -8.90 -1.59 19.61
CA THR A 124 -9.22 -0.31 20.25
C THR A 124 -7.99 0.57 20.38
N GLN A 125 -8.03 1.76 19.76
CA GLN A 125 -6.90 2.69 19.72
C GLN A 125 -6.34 3.09 21.09
N ALA A 126 -7.18 3.23 22.11
CA ALA A 126 -6.75 3.55 23.48
C ALA A 126 -5.80 2.49 24.10
N ARG A 127 -5.76 1.28 23.54
CA ARG A 127 -4.90 0.18 23.98
C ARG A 127 -3.69 -0.04 23.07
N TRP A 128 -3.49 0.79 22.05
CA TRP A 128 -2.37 0.63 21.13
C TRP A 128 -1.06 1.06 21.78
N THR A 129 -0.02 0.26 21.55
CA THR A 129 1.36 0.68 21.83
C THR A 129 1.82 1.56 20.66
N PRO A 130 2.20 2.84 20.88
CA PRO A 130 2.46 3.79 19.79
C PRO A 130 3.54 3.35 18.81
N HIS A 131 4.59 2.68 19.29
CA HIS A 131 5.72 2.22 18.46
C HIS A 131 5.45 0.92 17.70
N THR A 132 4.26 0.32 17.83
CA THR A 132 3.91 -0.89 17.10
C THR A 132 3.84 -0.60 15.61
N LEU A 133 4.69 -1.27 14.84
CA LEU A 133 4.71 -1.18 13.38
C LEU A 133 3.43 -1.75 12.77
N LEU A 134 2.92 -1.06 11.73
CA LEU A 134 1.81 -1.58 10.92
C LEU A 134 2.24 -2.84 10.16
N ILE A 135 3.45 -2.84 9.59
CA ILE A 135 4.01 -3.97 8.84
C ILE A 135 5.34 -4.44 9.48
N PRO A 136 5.29 -5.30 10.50
CA PRO A 136 6.50 -5.83 11.11
C PRO A 136 7.26 -6.80 10.20
N ASN A 137 8.57 -6.88 10.41
CA ASN A 137 9.35 -8.01 9.96
C ASN A 137 8.96 -9.27 10.76
N LEU A 138 8.74 -10.40 10.09
CA LEU A 138 8.39 -11.68 10.74
C LEU A 138 9.61 -12.42 11.29
N ALA A 139 10.81 -12.10 10.82
CA ALA A 139 12.05 -12.73 11.29
C ALA A 139 12.59 -12.09 12.59
N THR A 140 12.08 -10.92 12.94
CA THR A 140 12.38 -10.20 14.17
C THR A 140 11.09 -10.17 14.99
N THR A 141 11.16 -10.02 16.31
CA THR A 141 10.01 -10.00 17.25
C THR A 141 9.08 -8.79 17.05
N GLY A 142 8.77 -8.40 15.82
CA GLY A 142 7.91 -7.27 15.49
C GLY A 142 8.54 -5.88 15.66
N GLU A 143 9.78 -5.80 16.11
CA GLU A 143 10.46 -4.55 16.48
C GLU A 143 11.09 -3.81 15.30
N SER A 144 11.27 -4.49 14.16
CA SER A 144 11.92 -3.91 13.00
C SER A 144 11.00 -3.89 11.79
N PRO A 145 11.03 -2.82 10.97
CA PRO A 145 10.26 -2.73 9.74
C PRO A 145 10.73 -3.78 8.73
N ILE A 146 9.84 -4.21 7.86
CA ILE A 146 10.24 -4.98 6.68
C ILE A 146 11.14 -4.13 5.77
N THR A 147 12.23 -4.70 5.26
CA THR A 147 13.12 -3.97 4.36
C THR A 147 12.46 -3.76 2.97
N PRO A 148 12.81 -2.67 2.25
CA PRO A 148 12.31 -2.43 0.89
C PRO A 148 12.55 -3.61 -0.06
N THR A 149 13.73 -4.22 0.05
CA THR A 149 14.12 -5.40 -0.72
C THR A 149 13.24 -6.59 -0.39
N ARG A 150 13.03 -6.87 0.90
CA ARG A 150 12.18 -7.99 1.32
C ARG A 150 10.74 -7.78 0.89
N ARG A 151 10.20 -6.58 1.04
CA ARG A 151 8.88 -6.20 0.53
C ARG A 151 8.75 -6.52 -0.97
N ARG A 152 9.71 -6.06 -1.77
CA ARG A 152 9.75 -6.35 -3.22
C ARG A 152 9.77 -7.86 -3.50
N GLN A 153 10.60 -8.63 -2.80
CA GLN A 153 10.66 -10.08 -2.96
C GLN A 153 9.33 -10.77 -2.64
N ILE A 154 8.64 -10.36 -1.57
CA ILE A 154 7.32 -10.90 -1.19
C ILE A 154 6.31 -10.65 -2.32
N THR A 155 6.25 -9.42 -2.83
CA THR A 155 5.35 -9.07 -3.94
C THR A 155 5.67 -9.87 -5.20
N HIS A 156 6.94 -9.97 -5.61
CA HIS A 156 7.32 -10.79 -6.76
C HIS A 156 7.02 -12.29 -6.56
N ARG A 157 7.16 -12.81 -5.35
CA ARG A 157 6.82 -14.20 -5.04
C ARG A 157 5.34 -14.46 -5.25
N LEU A 158 4.46 -13.56 -4.80
CA LEU A 158 3.02 -13.64 -5.08
C LEU A 158 2.76 -13.72 -6.59
N PHE A 159 3.34 -12.79 -7.36
CA PHE A 159 3.17 -12.77 -8.82
C PHE A 159 3.67 -14.05 -9.51
N ARG A 160 4.74 -14.68 -9.02
CA ARG A 160 5.20 -15.98 -9.52
C ARG A 160 4.30 -17.14 -9.13
N THR A 161 3.55 -17.01 -8.03
CA THR A 161 2.60 -18.02 -7.55
C THR A 161 1.27 -17.92 -8.31
N SER A 162 1.01 -16.80 -8.98
CA SER A 162 -0.14 -16.59 -9.85
C SER A 162 0.16 -17.07 -11.28
N PRO A 163 -0.40 -18.20 -11.73
CA PRO A 163 -0.26 -18.64 -13.13
C PRO A 163 -0.93 -17.67 -14.12
N ALA A 164 -1.74 -16.71 -13.66
CA ALA A 164 -2.43 -15.75 -14.52
C ALA A 164 -1.55 -14.62 -15.07
N CYS A 165 -0.31 -14.46 -14.59
CA CYS A 165 0.59 -13.39 -15.05
C CYS A 165 1.50 -13.78 -16.23
N SER A 166 1.50 -15.03 -16.71
CA SER A 166 2.18 -15.39 -17.95
C SER A 166 1.28 -15.04 -19.15
N LYS A 167 1.46 -13.86 -19.77
CA LYS A 167 0.81 -13.58 -21.06
C LYS A 167 1.36 -14.50 -22.16
N PRO A 168 0.53 -14.89 -23.16
CA PRO A 168 0.48 -14.05 -24.37
C PRO A 168 -0.93 -13.89 -25.02
N THR A 169 -1.11 -12.75 -25.72
CA THR A 169 -2.01 -12.48 -26.88
C THR A 169 -3.54 -12.69 -26.78
N GLY A 170 -4.28 -11.61 -27.11
CA GLY A 170 -5.58 -11.66 -27.81
C GLY A 170 -6.82 -12.13 -27.02
N PRO A 171 -8.04 -11.72 -27.42
CA PRO A 171 -9.21 -11.82 -26.56
C PRO A 171 -9.85 -13.20 -26.64
N ARG A 172 -9.66 -14.02 -25.62
CA ARG A 172 -10.65 -15.04 -25.24
C ARG A 172 -10.52 -15.36 -23.76
N TRP A 173 -11.14 -14.51 -22.94
CA TRP A 173 -11.45 -14.83 -21.55
C TRP A 173 -12.90 -15.35 -21.48
N PRO A 174 -13.19 -16.39 -20.67
CA PRO A 174 -14.51 -17.01 -20.59
C PRO A 174 -15.58 -16.03 -20.08
N PRO A 175 -16.87 -16.24 -20.42
CA PRO A 175 -17.93 -15.32 -20.07
C PRO A 175 -18.16 -15.32 -18.55
N LYS A 176 -17.84 -14.16 -17.96
CA LYS A 176 -18.48 -13.51 -16.81
C LYS A 176 -18.92 -14.43 -15.66
N PHE A 177 -18.11 -14.47 -14.61
CA PHE A 177 -18.68 -14.62 -13.26
C PHE A 177 -19.49 -13.35 -12.96
N GLY A 178 -20.79 -13.53 -12.78
CA GLY A 178 -21.73 -12.44 -12.54
C GLY A 178 -21.38 -11.67 -11.27
N VAL A 179 -20.85 -10.47 -11.44
CA VAL A 179 -20.82 -9.44 -10.40
C VAL A 179 -22.21 -8.79 -10.40
N PRO A 180 -22.97 -8.78 -9.29
CA PRO A 180 -24.19 -8.00 -9.22
C PRO A 180 -23.82 -6.52 -9.38
N ALA A 181 -24.45 -5.88 -10.36
CA ALA A 181 -24.27 -4.47 -10.66
C ALA A 181 -24.53 -3.63 -9.41
N ARG A 182 -23.48 -2.97 -8.89
CA ARG A 182 -23.67 -1.80 -8.03
C ARG A 182 -23.60 -0.56 -8.89
N THR A 183 -24.78 0.02 -9.08
CA THR A 183 -25.03 1.39 -9.50
C THR A 183 -24.14 2.39 -8.78
N GLY A 184 -23.39 3.16 -9.57
CA GLY A 184 -23.08 4.57 -9.38
C GLY A 184 -22.57 5.03 -8.02
N CYS A 185 -21.25 5.24 -7.92
CA CYS A 185 -20.73 6.46 -7.32
C CYS A 185 -19.30 6.70 -7.82
N GLY A 186 -19.15 7.67 -8.73
CA GLY A 186 -17.84 8.14 -9.14
C GLY A 186 -17.14 8.81 -7.96
N ILE A 187 -16.23 8.10 -7.30
CA ILE A 187 -15.32 8.71 -6.32
C ILE A 187 -14.33 9.57 -7.09
N ARG A 188 -14.71 10.82 -7.32
CA ARG A 188 -13.81 11.88 -7.74
C ARG A 188 -12.89 12.17 -6.56
N MET A 189 -11.70 11.58 -6.54
CA MET A 189 -10.62 12.00 -5.64
C MET A 189 -10.29 13.47 -5.94
N ARG A 190 -10.89 14.38 -5.18
CA ARG A 190 -10.49 15.79 -5.17
C ARG A 190 -9.19 15.87 -4.38
N ARG A 191 -8.07 16.09 -5.07
CA ARG A 191 -6.90 16.70 -4.45
C ARG A 191 -7.30 18.12 -4.04
N THR A 192 -7.56 18.35 -2.76
CA THR A 192 -7.72 19.71 -2.25
C THR A 192 -6.37 20.42 -2.34
N ARG A 193 -6.39 21.47 -3.15
CA ARG A 193 -5.30 22.41 -3.37
C ARG A 193 -5.06 23.21 -2.09
N TRP A 194 -3.78 23.39 -1.80
CA TRP A 194 -3.23 24.21 -0.73
C TRP A 194 -3.72 25.66 -0.83
N ILE A 195 -4.06 26.27 0.30
CA ILE A 195 -4.11 27.72 0.46
C ILE A 195 -3.18 28.03 1.63
N GLY A 196 -2.06 28.69 1.34
CA GLY A 196 -1.17 29.24 2.35
C GLY A 196 -1.74 30.55 2.88
N ALA A 197 -1.58 30.75 4.19
CA ALA A 197 -1.51 32.06 4.83
C ALA A 197 -0.05 32.30 5.22
#